data_AF-A0A1G2ZE45-F1
#
_entry.id   AF-A0A1G2ZE45-F1
#
_cell.length_a   1.000
_cell.length_b   1.000
_cell.length_c   1.000
_cell.angle_alpha   90.00
_cell.angle_beta   90.00
_cell.angle_gamma   90.00
#
_symmetry.space_group_name_H-M   'P 1'
#
loop_
_entity.id
_entity.type
_entity.pdbx_description
1 polymer ?
#
loop_
_entity_poly.entity_id
_entity_poly.type
_entity_poly.pdbx_seq_one_letter_code
_entity_poly.pdbx_strand_id
1 'polypeptide(L)'
;MEHRANLRKHRLKKQYSLTIEAYDRMYREQQGTCSVCGDIKKHPATAGAKRNEVLHIDHCHKSGKVRALICAHCNKALGLFKENVKSLQNAIDYIEYFANLQLL
;
A
#
# COMPACT_ATOMS: atom_id res chain seq x y z
N MET A 1 -24.26 -1.66 -4.21
CA MET A 1 -22.91 -1.51 -4.81
C MET A 1 -22.52 -0.05 -5.03
N GLU A 2 -23.44 0.80 -5.52
CA GLU A 2 -23.23 2.24 -5.74
C GLU A 2 -22.70 3.03 -4.54
N HIS A 3 -23.24 2.81 -3.34
CA HIS A 3 -22.85 3.57 -2.15
C HIS A 3 -21.35 3.44 -1.81
N ARG A 4 -20.78 2.23 -1.95
CA ARG A 4 -19.34 1.99 -1.71
C ARG A 4 -18.46 2.63 -2.79
N ALA A 5 -18.90 2.64 -4.04
CA ALA A 5 -18.18 3.28 -5.14
C ALA A 5 -18.13 4.80 -4.96
N ASN A 6 -19.24 5.41 -4.54
CA ASN A 6 -19.34 6.85 -4.27
C ASN A 6 -18.47 7.30 -3.09
N LEU A 7 -18.43 6.51 -1.99
CA LEU A 7 -17.55 6.78 -0.85
C LEU A 7 -16.06 6.71 -1.24
N ARG A 8 -15.68 5.73 -2.07
CA ARG A 8 -14.30 5.61 -2.57
C ARG A 8 -13.93 6.82 -3.42
N LYS A 9 -14.78 7.23 -4.37
CA LYS A 9 -14.57 8.41 -5.22
C LYS A 9 -14.36 9.67 -4.39
N HIS A 10 -15.21 9.88 -3.38
CA HIS A 10 -15.12 11.04 -2.50
C HIS A 10 -13.80 11.05 -1.71
N ARG A 11 -13.39 9.92 -1.14
CA ARG A 11 -12.13 9.81 -0.39
C ARG A 11 -10.90 10.04 -1.28
N LEU A 12 -10.88 9.48 -2.48
CA LEU A 12 -9.78 9.67 -3.44
C LEU A 12 -9.57 11.16 -3.76
N LYS A 13 -10.67 11.86 -4.05
CA LYS A 13 -10.64 13.29 -4.35
C LYS A 13 -10.26 14.14 -3.13
N LYS A 14 -10.88 13.89 -1.98
CA LYS A 14 -10.72 14.71 -0.77
C LYS A 14 -9.38 14.52 -0.09
N GLN A 15 -8.86 13.29 -0.04
CA GLN A 15 -7.68 12.96 0.76
C GLN A 15 -6.39 12.93 -0.08
N TYR A 16 -6.48 12.55 -1.36
CA TYR A 16 -5.30 12.33 -2.19
C TYR A 16 -5.29 13.21 -3.45
N SER A 17 -6.31 14.05 -3.65
CA SER A 17 -6.51 14.79 -4.90
C SER A 17 -6.45 13.90 -6.15
N LEU A 18 -6.83 12.63 -6.02
CA LEU A 18 -6.81 11.65 -7.11
C LEU A 18 -8.21 11.37 -7.62
N THR A 19 -8.31 11.13 -8.92
CA THR A 19 -9.52 10.58 -9.54
C THR A 19 -9.47 9.05 -9.56
N ILE A 20 -10.57 8.40 -9.91
CA ILE A 20 -10.59 6.93 -10.08
C ILE A 20 -9.67 6.54 -11.24
N GLU A 21 -9.69 7.31 -12.32
CA GLU A 21 -8.89 7.07 -13.53
C GLU A 21 -7.39 7.21 -13.23
N ALA A 22 -7.01 8.12 -12.34
CA ALA A 22 -5.64 8.26 -11.88
C ALA A 22 -5.18 7.03 -11.06
N TYR A 23 -6.04 6.52 -10.15
CA TYR A 23 -5.76 5.27 -9.45
C TYR A 23 -5.63 4.10 -10.43
N ASP A 24 -6.55 3.98 -11.38
CA ASP A 24 -6.58 2.86 -12.32
C ASP A 24 -5.35 2.89 -13.25
N ARG A 25 -4.86 4.08 -13.60
CA ARG A 25 -3.57 4.24 -14.29
C ARG A 25 -2.41 3.72 -13.45
N MET A 26 -2.30 4.14 -12.19
CA MET A 26 -1.26 3.65 -11.28
C MET A 26 -1.33 2.12 -11.12
N TYR A 27 -2.54 1.57 -11.00
CA TYR A 27 -2.75 0.12 -10.88
C TYR A 27 -2.25 -0.63 -12.11
N ARG A 28 -2.53 -0.11 -13.33
CA ARG A 28 -2.03 -0.70 -14.58
C ARG A 28 -0.51 -0.57 -14.72
N GLU A 29 0.05 0.60 -14.42
CA GLU A 29 1.51 0.84 -14.47
C GLU A 29 2.25 -0.08 -13.50
N GLN A 30 1.68 -0.35 -12.32
CA GLN A 30 2.20 -1.31 -11.35
C GLN A 30 1.82 -2.77 -11.63
N GLN A 31 1.09 -3.06 -12.70
CA GLN A 31 0.63 -4.40 -13.04
C GLN A 31 -0.16 -5.09 -11.91
N GLY A 32 -0.88 -4.31 -11.11
CA GLY A 32 -1.62 -4.80 -9.95
C GLY A 32 -0.75 -5.33 -8.80
N THR A 33 0.54 -4.98 -8.75
CA THR A 33 1.48 -5.42 -7.72
C THR A 33 1.73 -4.36 -6.65
N CYS A 34 2.00 -4.82 -5.42
CA CYS A 34 2.44 -3.97 -4.33
C CYS A 34 3.87 -3.48 -4.58
N SER A 35 4.12 -2.17 -4.60
CA SER A 35 5.46 -1.60 -4.83
C SER A 35 6.49 -1.89 -3.72
N VAL A 36 6.07 -2.48 -2.59
CA VAL A 36 6.97 -2.83 -1.48
C VAL A 36 7.30 -4.32 -1.48
N CYS A 37 6.28 -5.20 -1.46
CA CYS A 37 6.49 -6.65 -1.33
C CYS A 37 6.33 -7.44 -2.63
N GLY A 38 5.91 -6.81 -3.73
CA GLY A 38 5.70 -7.48 -5.02
C GLY A 38 4.41 -8.30 -5.14
N ASP A 39 3.67 -8.53 -4.05
CA ASP A 39 2.42 -9.29 -4.09
C ASP A 39 1.42 -8.72 -5.12
N ILE A 40 0.85 -9.60 -5.93
CA ILE A 40 -0.30 -9.29 -6.79
C ILE A 40 -1.55 -9.11 -5.91
N LYS A 41 -2.31 -8.04 -6.17
CA LYS A 41 -3.57 -7.72 -5.48
C LYS A 41 -4.68 -7.47 -6.48
N LYS A 42 -5.92 -7.74 -6.07
CA LYS A 42 -7.12 -7.54 -6.89
C LYS A 42 -7.36 -6.05 -7.15
N HIS A 43 -8.02 -5.75 -8.26
CA HIS A 43 -8.52 -4.41 -8.52
C HIS A 43 -9.69 -4.10 -7.56
N PRO A 44 -9.84 -2.88 -7.03
CA PRO A 44 -10.96 -2.54 -6.15
C PRO A 44 -12.36 -2.67 -6.79
N ALA A 45 -12.43 -2.68 -8.12
CA ALA A 45 -13.68 -2.91 -8.85
C ALA A 45 -14.02 -4.40 -9.03
N THR A 46 -13.12 -5.33 -8.68
CA THR A 46 -13.39 -6.76 -8.73
C THR A 46 -14.53 -7.11 -7.77
N ALA A 47 -15.55 -7.82 -8.26
CA ALA A 47 -16.69 -8.22 -7.46
C ALA A 47 -16.24 -9.04 -6.23
N GLY A 48 -16.75 -8.67 -5.05
CA GLY A 48 -16.39 -9.32 -3.79
C GLY A 48 -14.98 -9.04 -3.26
N ALA A 49 -14.19 -8.17 -3.89
CA ALA A 49 -12.85 -7.84 -3.41
C ALA A 49 -12.87 -7.27 -1.99
N LYS A 50 -12.09 -7.89 -1.10
CA LYS A 50 -11.95 -7.43 0.29
C LYS A 50 -10.89 -6.34 0.40
N ARG A 51 -10.98 -5.52 1.45
CA ARG A 51 -10.07 -4.38 1.66
C ARG A 51 -8.59 -4.80 1.78
N ASN A 52 -8.31 -5.98 2.32
CA ASN A 52 -6.96 -6.54 2.45
C ASN A 52 -6.45 -7.21 1.17
N GLU A 53 -7.31 -7.43 0.17
CA GLU A 53 -6.97 -8.05 -1.11
C GLU A 53 -6.66 -7.03 -2.22
N VAL A 54 -6.75 -5.73 -1.92
CA VAL A 54 -6.57 -4.63 -2.90
C VAL A 54 -5.40 -3.74 -2.50
N LEU A 55 -4.92 -2.94 -3.46
CA LEU A 55 -3.89 -1.94 -3.21
C LEU A 55 -4.50 -0.63 -2.66
N HIS A 56 -3.76 0.03 -1.78
CA HIS A 56 -4.06 1.31 -1.18
C HIS A 56 -3.07 2.35 -1.66
N ILE A 57 -3.49 3.62 -1.72
CA ILE A 57 -2.59 4.73 -2.06
C ILE A 57 -1.68 4.99 -0.87
N ASP A 58 -0.38 4.87 -1.10
CA ASP A 58 0.66 5.37 -0.22
C ASP A 58 1.00 6.81 -0.59
N HIS A 59 1.22 7.64 0.44
CA HIS A 59 1.51 9.06 0.29
C HIS A 59 2.43 9.53 1.41
N CYS A 60 3.23 10.55 1.12
CA CYS A 60 4.08 11.19 2.11
C CYS A 60 3.21 11.98 3.10
N HIS A 61 3.22 11.61 4.38
CA HIS A 61 2.44 12.29 5.41
C HIS A 61 2.83 13.76 5.64
N LYS A 62 4.03 14.18 5.22
CA LYS A 62 4.50 15.57 5.34
C LYS A 62 4.06 16.47 4.20
N SER A 63 4.03 15.95 2.97
CA SER A 63 3.78 16.74 1.76
C SER A 63 2.43 16.45 1.09
N GLY A 64 1.76 15.38 1.50
CA GLY A 64 0.56 14.87 0.83
C GLY A 64 0.81 14.23 -0.54
N LYS A 65 2.06 14.24 -1.03
CA LYS A 65 2.40 13.69 -2.34
C LYS A 65 2.20 12.18 -2.35
N VAL A 66 1.44 11.72 -3.33
CA VAL A 66 1.25 10.29 -3.62
C VAL A 66 2.59 9.68 -4.05
N ARG A 67 2.89 8.49 -3.51
CA ARG A 67 4.10 7.72 -3.84
C ARG A 67 3.76 6.57 -4.79
N ALA A 68 3.01 5.58 -4.31
CA ALA A 68 2.70 4.37 -5.05
C ALA A 68 1.42 3.70 -4.52
N LEU A 69 1.02 2.59 -5.13
CA LEU A 69 0.02 1.69 -4.58
C LEU A 69 0.70 0.53 -3.83
N ILE A 70 0.28 0.27 -2.60
CA ILE A 70 0.84 -0.80 -1.75
C ILE A 70 -0.26 -1.62 -1.08
N CYS A 71 0.04 -2.83 -0.63
CA CYS A 71 -0.93 -3.67 0.08
C CYS A 71 -1.18 -3.16 1.51
N ALA A 72 -2.29 -3.63 2.12
CA ALA A 72 -2.66 -3.22 3.48
C ALA A 72 -1.60 -3.57 4.53
N HIS A 73 -0.88 -4.69 4.36
CA HIS A 73 0.17 -5.13 5.29
C HIS A 73 1.39 -4.22 5.23
N CYS A 74 1.91 -3.95 4.03
CA CYS A 74 3.05 -3.04 3.84
C CYS A 74 2.71 -1.63 4.33
N ASN A 75 1.51 -1.13 4.03
CA ASN A 75 1.10 0.20 4.50
C ASN A 75 1.08 0.28 6.03
N LYS A 76 0.54 -0.75 6.68
CA LYS A 76 0.53 -0.83 8.15
C LYS A 76 1.95 -0.94 8.71
N ALA A 77 2.80 -1.76 8.13
CA ALA A 77 4.19 -1.94 8.57
C ALA A 77 4.98 -0.63 8.49
N LEU A 78 4.91 0.09 7.36
CA LEU A 78 5.57 1.40 7.22
C LEU A 78 5.09 2.40 8.27
N GLY A 79 3.79 2.42 8.57
CA GLY A 79 3.21 3.23 9.64
C GLY A 79 3.71 2.85 11.04
N LEU A 80 3.84 1.55 11.34
CA LEU A 80 4.36 1.05 12.62
C LEU A 80 5.82 1.44 12.84
N PHE A 81 6.63 1.40 11.78
CA PHE A 81 8.01 1.90 11.79
C PHE A 81 8.11 3.42 11.68
N LYS A 82 6.96 4.13 11.57
CA LYS A 82 6.89 5.59 11.38
C LYS A 82 7.77 6.09 10.23
N GLU A 83 7.95 5.25 9.22
CA GLU A 83 8.84 5.51 8.08
C GLU A 83 10.28 5.86 8.51
N ASN A 84 10.71 5.37 9.68
CA ASN A 84 12.06 5.59 10.19
C ASN A 84 13.04 4.61 9.54
N VAL A 85 13.90 5.14 8.66
CA VAL A 85 14.89 4.36 7.91
C VAL A 85 15.81 3.57 8.84
N LYS A 86 16.24 4.15 9.97
CA LYS A 86 17.13 3.45 10.92
C LYS A 86 16.46 2.26 11.58
N SER A 87 15.20 2.40 11.99
CA SER A 87 14.43 1.29 12.56
C SER A 87 14.14 0.19 11.53
N LEU A 88 13.91 0.56 10.27
CA LEU A 88 13.74 -0.42 9.19
C LEU A 88 15.04 -1.17 8.90
N GLN A 89 16.18 -0.48 8.88
CA GLN A 89 17.48 -1.14 8.73
C GLN A 89 17.76 -2.11 9.88
N ASN A 90 17.54 -1.67 11.13
CA ASN A 90 17.72 -2.54 12.28
C ASN A 90 16.80 -3.78 12.23
N ALA A 91 15.61 -3.68 11.62
CA ALA A 91 14.73 -4.83 11.44
C ALA A 91 15.26 -5.83 10.40
N ILE A 92 15.92 -5.35 9.34
CA ILE A 92 16.66 -6.20 8.38
C ILE A 92 17.80 -6.91 9.12
N ASP A 93 18.64 -6.15 9.82
CA ASP A 93 19.80 -6.67 10.57
C ASP A 93 19.37 -7.75 11.58
N TYR A 94 18.25 -7.54 12.28
CA TYR A 94 17.68 -8.51 13.23
C TYR A 94 17.28 -9.82 12.54
N ILE A 95 16.56 -9.76 11.42
CA ILE A 95 16.12 -10.95 10.68
C ILE A 95 17.33 -11.73 10.16
N GLU A 96 18.30 -11.04 9.56
CA GLU A 96 19.52 -11.66 9.03
C GLU A 96 20.34 -12.32 10.13
N TYR A 97 20.50 -11.67 11.28
CA TYR A 97 21.20 -12.23 12.44
C TYR A 97 20.59 -13.56 12.90
N PHE A 98 19.27 -13.62 13.09
CA PHE A 98 18.60 -14.84 13.56
C PHE A 98 18.44 -15.91 12.48
N ALA A 99 18.34 -15.54 11.19
CA ALA A 99 18.37 -16.49 10.08
C ALA A 99 19.73 -17.20 9.99
N ASN A 100 20.83 -16.47 10.19
CA ASN A 100 22.18 -17.02 10.16
C ASN A 100 22.51 -17.88 11.39
N LEU A 101 21.84 -17.66 12.52
CA LEU A 101 22.02 -18.43 13.74
C LEU A 101 21.23 -19.75 13.80
N GLN A 102 20.50 -20.13 12.73
CA GLN A 102 19.60 -21.31 12.71
C GLN A 102 18.56 -21.30 13.85
N LEU A 103 18.14 -20.12 14.30
CA LEU A 103 17.13 -19.96 15.36
C LEU A 103 15.71 -19.78 14.81
N LEU A 104 15.51 -20.02 13.52
CA LEU A 104 14.24 -19.96 12.80
C LEU A 104 13.97 -21.27 12.05
#